data_AF-A0A0F3R5I9-F1
#
_entry.id   AF-A0A0F3R5I9-F1
#
_cell.length_a   1.000
_cell.length_b   1.000
_cell.length_c   1.000
_cell.angle_alpha   90.00
_cell.angle_beta   90.00
_cell.angle_gamma   90.00
#
_symmetry.space_group_name_H-M   'P 1'
#
loop_
_entity.id
_entity.type
_entity.pdbx_description
1 polymer ?
#
loop_
_entity_poly.entity_id
_entity_poly.type
_entity_poly.pdbx_seq_one_letter_code
_entity_poly.pdbx_strand_id
1 'polypeptide(L)' 'MIKINKSDKIELEKILKSRLNTEQGEKLMTSLAQHWKEEGVQQGMQIGEARGMQIGEARGMQIAKRKKYEVAKNMLLLF' A
#
# COMPACT_ATOMS: atom_id res chain seq x y z
N MET A 1 5.86 -14.37 8.93
CA MET A 1 6.61 -13.19 8.45
C MET A 1 6.80 -12.28 9.65
N ILE A 2 8.04 -12.04 10.09
CA ILE A 2 8.32 -11.20 11.27
C ILE A 2 8.10 -9.74 10.85
N LYS A 3 7.15 -9.06 11.49
CA LYS A 3 6.91 -7.62 11.27
C LYS A 3 7.87 -6.83 12.16
N ILE A 4 8.88 -6.24 11.54
CA ILE A 4 9.80 -5.31 12.21
C ILE A 4 9.10 -3.95 12.30
N ASN A 5 8.75 -3.55 13.51
CA ASN A 5 8.07 -2.28 13.78
C ASN A 5 9.08 -1.11 13.82
N LYS A 6 8.59 0.14 13.95
CA LYS A 6 9.47 1.33 13.95
C LYS A 6 10.45 1.34 15.13
N SER A 7 10.04 0.86 16.30
CA SER A 7 10.92 0.76 17.48
C SER A 7 12.05 -0.25 17.26
N ASP A 8 11.76 -1.40 16.67
CA ASP A 8 12.75 -2.45 16.37
C ASP A 8 13.84 -1.91 15.43
N LYS A 9 13.45 -1.10 14.44
CA LYS A 9 14.40 -0.44 13.51
C LYS A 9 15.35 0.52 14.22
N ILE A 10 14.83 1.28 15.19
CA ILE A 10 15.63 2.25 15.96
C ILE A 10 16.60 1.52 16.90
N GLU A 11 16.17 0.43 17.54
CA GLU A 11 17.06 -0.40 18.38
C GLU A 11 18.16 -1.08 17.56
N LEU A 12 17.81 -1.63 16.39
CA LEU A 12 18.77 -2.20 15.45
C LEU A 12 19.83 -1.16 15.05
N GLU A 13 19.41 0.05 14.69
CA GLU A 13 20.33 1.14 14.34
C GLU A 13 21.30 1.46 15.49
N LYS A 14 20.80 1.54 16.74
CA LYS A 14 21.65 1.79 17.92
C LYS A 14 22.67 0.68 18.15
N ILE A 15 22.25 -0.58 18.07
CA ILE A 15 23.13 -1.74 18.26
C ILE A 15 24.21 -1.77 17.17
N LEU A 16 23.83 -1.53 15.91
CA LEU A 16 24.76 -1.51 14.79
C LEU A 16 25.79 -0.39 14.91
N LYS A 17 25.37 0.83 15.25
CA LYS A 17 26.29 1.97 15.50
C LYS A 17 27.25 1.73 16.67
N SER A 18 26.84 0.95 17.67
CA SER A 18 27.70 0.65 18.83
C SER A 18 28.79 -0.39 18.55
N ARG A 19 28.65 -1.19 17.47
CA ARG A 19 29.54 -2.32 17.17
C ARG A 19 30.32 -2.19 15.87
N LEU A 20 29.89 -1.31 14.96
CA LEU A 20 30.51 -1.13 13.65
C LEU A 20 31.40 0.10 13.64
N ASN A 21 32.48 0.05 12.87
CA ASN A 21 33.21 1.26 12.51
C ASN A 21 32.36 2.13 11.56
N THR A 22 32.73 3.40 11.43
CA THR A 22 31.94 4.41 10.68
C THR A 22 31.63 3.96 9.26
N GLU A 23 32.60 3.41 8.54
CA GLU A 23 32.44 2.97 7.14
C GLU A 23 31.49 1.78 7.00
N GLN A 24 31.64 0.76 7.85
CA GLN A 24 30.76 -0.40 7.87
C GLN A 24 29.34 -0.03 8.30
N GLY A 25 29.21 0.88 9.27
CA GLY A 25 27.94 1.42 9.73
C GLY A 25 27.19 2.16 8.64
N GLU A 26 27.86 3.06 7.92
CA GLU A 26 27.27 3.82 6.81
C GLU A 26 26.81 2.91 5.66
N LYS A 27 27.63 1.93 5.27
CA LYS A 27 27.27 0.98 4.22
C LYS A 27 26.05 0.14 4.58
N LEU A 28 26.00 -0.39 5.81
CA LEU A 28 24.86 -1.18 6.30
C LEU A 28 23.59 -0.34 6.42
N MET A 29 23.68 0.86 7.00
CA MET A 29 22.52 1.75 7.14
C MET A 29 21.96 2.17 5.78
N THR A 30 22.81 2.42 4.79
CA THR A 30 22.40 2.73 3.42
C THR A 30 21.65 1.55 2.80
N SER A 31 22.17 0.33 2.95
CA SER A 31 21.53 -0.88 2.44
C SER A 31 20.17 -1.15 3.11
N LEU A 32 20.08 -0.97 4.43
CA LEU A 32 18.81 -1.08 5.17
C LEU A 32 17.78 -0.04 4.72
N ALA A 33 18.22 1.20 4.51
CA ALA A 33 17.35 2.27 4.02
C ALA A 33 16.80 1.96 2.61
N GLN A 34 17.64 1.44 1.71
CA GLN A 34 17.22 0.99 0.38
C GLN A 34 16.20 -0.14 0.48
N HIS A 35 16.48 -1.18 1.26
CA HIS A 35 15.57 -2.31 1.44
C HIS A 35 14.21 -1.86 1.98
N TRP A 36 14.18 -1.01 3.02
CA TRP A 36 12.91 -0.52 3.57
C TRP A 36 12.15 0.39 2.61
N LYS A 37 12.86 1.16 1.77
CA LYS A 37 12.22 1.96 0.72
C LYS A 37 11.54 1.04 -0.30
N GLU A 38 12.23 0.01 -0.76
CA GLU A 38 11.68 -0.97 -1.70
C GLU A 38 10.48 -1.72 -1.11
N GLU A 39 10.60 -2.20 0.13
CA GLU A 39 9.52 -2.87 0.85
C GLU A 39 8.30 -1.93 0.99
N GLY A 40 8.52 -0.66 1.34
CA GLY A 40 7.47 0.33 1.45
C GLY A 40 6.76 0.60 0.11
N VAL A 41 7.52 0.67 -0.99
CA VAL A 41 6.96 0.82 -2.35
C VAL A 41 6.11 -0.40 -2.72
N GLN A 42 6.61 -1.61 -2.49
CA GLN A 42 5.87 -2.85 -2.78
C GLN A 42 4.58 -2.95 -1.97
N GLN A 43 4.64 -2.69 -0.66
CA GLN A 43 3.45 -2.67 0.20
C GLN A 43 2.45 -1.60 -0.26
N GLY A 44 2.93 -0.40 -0.59
CA GLY A 44 2.11 0.67 -1.13
C GLY A 44 1.38 0.28 -2.41
N MET A 45 2.08 -0.38 -3.34
CA MET A 45 1.51 -0.88 -4.59
C MET A 45 0.44 -1.94 -4.33
N GLN A 46 0.72 -2.96 -3.52
CA GLN A 46 -0.25 -4.01 -3.18
C GLN A 46 -1.51 -3.45 -2.51
N ILE A 47 -1.35 -2.54 -1.55
CA ILE A 47 -2.47 -1.88 -0.88
C ILE A 47 -3.26 -1.02 -1.88
N GLY A 48 -2.55 -0.30 -2.74
CA GLY A 48 -3.14 0.54 -3.77
C GLY A 48 -3.98 -0.25 -4.77
N GLU A 49 -3.45 -1.36 -5.30
CA GLU A 49 -4.15 -2.26 -6.22
C GLU A 49 -5.39 -2.87 -5.57
N ALA A 50 -5.24 -3.45 -4.37
CA ALA A 50 -6.35 -4.08 -3.67
C ALA A 50 -7.49 -3.08 -3.36
N ARG A 51 -7.15 -1.90 -2.82
CA ARG A 51 -8.15 -0.86 -2.54
C ARG A 51 -8.75 -0.27 -3.81
N GLY A 52 -7.91 -0.05 -4.84
CA GLY A 52 -8.34 0.47 -6.13
C GLY A 52 -9.36 -0.46 -6.80
N MET A 53 -9.08 -1.76 -6.81
CA MET A 53 -9.99 -2.79 -7.34
C MET A 53 -11.31 -2.81 -6.57
N GLN A 54 -11.27 -2.88 -5.24
CA GLN A 54 -12.48 -2.91 -4.41
C GLN A 54 -13.37 -1.67 -4.62
N ILE A 55 -12.76 -0.48 -4.65
CA ILE A 55 -13.47 0.78 -4.89
C ILE A 55 -14.04 0.80 -6.32
N GLY A 56 -13.26 0.35 -7.30
CA GLY A 56 -13.65 0.28 -8.70
C GLY A 56 -14.86 -0.61 -8.91
N GLU A 57 -14.83 -1.83 -8.38
CA GLU A 57 -15.94 -2.79 -8.45
C GLU A 57 -17.21 -2.25 -7.78
N ALA A 58 -17.09 -1.74 -6.55
CA ALA A 58 -18.23 -1.22 -5.80
C ALA A 58 -18.89 -0.02 -6.51
N ARG A 59 -18.08 0.92 -7.02
CA ARG A 59 -18.59 2.07 -7.79
C ARG A 59 -19.17 1.64 -9.12
N GLY A 60 -18.49 0.74 -9.85
CA GLY A 60 -18.97 0.21 -11.12
C GLY A 60 -20.34 -0.46 -10.99
N MET A 61 -20.52 -1.31 -9.97
CA MET A 61 -21.82 -1.94 -9.68
C MET A 61 -22.92 -0.93 -9.36
N GLN A 62 -22.63 0.09 -8.54
CA GLN A 62 -23.61 1.13 -8.21
C GLN A 62 -24.03 1.91 -9.46
N ILE A 63 -23.08 2.32 -10.30
CA ILE A 63 -23.35 3.02 -11.55
C ILE A 63 -24.19 2.14 -12.49
N ALA A 64 -23.82 0.87 -12.65
CA ALA A 64 -24.56 -0.08 -13.48
C ALA A 64 -26.01 -0.27 -12.98
N LYS A 65 -26.20 -0.42 -11.67
CA LYS A 65 -27.53 -0.57 -11.05
C LYS A 65 -28.38 0.68 -11.28
N ARG A 66 -27.81 1.87 -11.08
CA ARG A 66 -28.50 3.14 -11.32
C ARG A 66 -28.92 3.31 -12.78
N LYS A 67 -28.01 3.03 -13.72
CA LYS A 67 -28.32 3.09 -15.16
C LYS A 67 -29.43 2.12 -15.55
N LYS A 68 -29.40 0.88 -15.04
CA LYS A 68 -30.48 -0.09 -15.28
C LYS A 68 -31.83 0.44 -14.79
N TYR A 69 -31.87 1.05 -13.60
CA TYR A 69 -33.08 1.65 -13.06
C TYR A 69 -33.57 2.84 -13.90
N GLU A 70 -32.67 3.74 -14.30
CA GLU A 70 -33.01 4.91 -15.13
C GLU A 70 -33.57 4.47 -16.50
N VAL A 71 -32.96 3.46 -17.13
CA VAL A 71 -33.48 2.89 -18.40
C VAL A 71 -34.88 2.30 -18.20
N ALA A 72 -35.08 1.49 -17.17
CA ALA A 72 -36.39 0.90 -16.89
C ALA A 72 -37.47 1.96 -16.61
N LYS A 73 -37.12 3.00 -15.83
CA LYS A 73 -38.01 4.13 -15.55
C LYS A 73 -38.39 4.87 -16.83
N ASN A 74 -37.41 5.14 -17.71
CA ASN A 74 -37.66 5.83 -18.96
C ASN A 74 -38.55 5.01 -19.90
N MET A 75 -38.38 3.69 -19.96
CA MET A 75 -39.27 2.82 -20.73
C MET A 75 -40.71 2.86 -20.22
N LEU A 76 -40.92 2.88 -18.90
CA LEU A 76 -42.26 2.96 -18.30
C LEU A 76 -42.95 4.31 -18.53
N LEU A 77 -42.19 5.39 -18.74
CA LEU A 77 -42.73 6.73 -19.01
C LEU A 77 -43.06 6.95 -20.50
N LEU A 78 -42.71 6.00 -21.38
CA LEU A 78 -42.92 6.05 -22.82
C LEU A 78 -44.18 5.27 -23.28
N PHE A 79 -44.91 4.64 -22.34
CA PHE A 79 -46.21 4.00 -22.56
C PHE A 79 -47.28 4.74 -21.75
#